data_AF-A0A1B4FJ74-F1
#
_entry.id   AF-A0A1B4FJ74-F1
#
_cell.length_a   1.000
_cell.length_b   1.000
_cell.length_c   1.000
_cell.angle_alpha   90.00
_cell.angle_beta   90.00
_cell.angle_gamma   90.00
#
_symmetry.space_group_name_H-M   'P 1'
#
loop_
_entity.id
_entity.type
_entity.pdbx_description
1 polymer ?
#
loop_
_entity_poly.entity_id
_entity_poly.type
_entity_poly.pdbx_seq_one_letter_code
_entity_poly.pdbx_strand_id
1 'polypeptide(L)'
;MSEKSKVLLSMSRVTGMRSERTRNELAGTLRALRAIDDKIAALRQRFGKLVAMQRNWMRAVPENAGRLAGTSDEMRMPLKWIEQQIFETLDAERELERGKAALIEARDAQKRAMLKHDELGNVYRMRRAALGKWREAAAEEDHEHAVARRGR
;
A
#
# COMPACT_ATOMS: atom_id res chain seq x y z
N MET A 1 -22.66 7.01 35.48
CA MET A 1 -22.52 6.97 34.00
C MET A 1 -23.41 5.85 33.45
N SER A 2 -24.33 6.12 32.51
CA SER A 2 -25.25 5.08 32.00
C SER A 2 -24.54 4.06 31.11
N GLU A 3 -25.04 2.82 31.10
CA GLU A 3 -24.47 1.69 30.36
C GLU A 3 -24.36 1.99 28.86
N LYS A 4 -25.36 2.69 28.29
CA LYS A 4 -25.35 3.17 26.90
C LYS A 4 -24.15 4.07 26.59
N SER A 5 -23.71 4.91 27.52
CA SER A 5 -22.51 5.75 27.32
C SER A 5 -21.22 4.96 27.39
N LYS A 6 -21.12 3.97 28.29
CA LYS A 6 -19.94 3.09 28.37
C LYS A 6 -19.76 2.29 27.07
N VAL A 7 -20.86 1.76 26.52
CA VAL A 7 -20.84 1.04 25.23
C VAL A 7 -20.38 1.93 24.09
N LEU A 8 -20.88 3.17 23.99
CA LEU A 8 -20.43 4.12 22.96
C LEU A 8 -18.96 4.53 23.10
N LEU A 9 -18.47 4.66 24.34
CA LEU A 9 -17.04 4.92 24.63
C LEU A 9 -16.17 3.75 24.19
N SER A 10 -16.58 2.53 24.52
CA SER A 10 -15.90 1.30 24.11
C SER A 10 -15.86 1.14 22.59
N MET A 11 -17.01 1.30 21.92
CA MET A 11 -17.11 1.19 20.46
C MET A 11 -16.24 2.22 19.73
N SER A 12 -16.25 3.48 20.20
CA SER A 12 -15.38 4.54 19.66
C SER A 12 -13.89 4.23 19.82
N ARG A 13 -13.48 3.66 20.96
CA ARG A 13 -12.10 3.23 21.20
C ARG A 13 -11.70 2.08 20.28
N VAL A 14 -12.58 1.09 20.10
CA VAL A 14 -12.36 -0.04 19.18
C VAL A 14 -12.24 0.45 17.73
N THR A 15 -13.08 1.39 17.29
CA THR A 15 -12.95 1.97 15.94
C THR A 15 -11.64 2.72 15.76
N GLY A 16 -11.17 3.44 16.79
CA GLY A 16 -9.86 4.10 16.76
C GLY A 16 -8.70 3.12 16.60
N MET A 17 -8.69 2.04 17.39
CA MET A 17 -7.68 0.98 17.28
C MET A 17 -7.70 0.28 15.92
N ARG A 18 -8.89 0.07 15.33
CA ARG A 18 -9.02 -0.51 13.99
C ARG A 18 -8.48 0.42 12.90
N SER A 19 -8.83 1.72 12.94
CA SER A 19 -8.30 2.72 12.00
C SER A 19 -6.77 2.82 12.08
N GLU A 20 -6.20 2.80 13.30
CA GLU A 20 -4.75 2.81 13.50
C GLU A 20 -4.06 1.56 12.93
N ARG A 21 -4.64 0.38 13.17
CA ARG A 21 -4.13 -0.88 12.61
C ARG A 21 -4.13 -0.83 11.07
N THR A 22 -5.22 -0.40 10.45
CA THR A 22 -5.31 -0.32 8.99
C THR A 22 -4.32 0.70 8.41
N ARG A 23 -4.03 1.81 9.11
CA ARG A 23 -2.96 2.75 8.70
C ARG A 23 -1.58 2.11 8.73
N ASN A 24 -1.26 1.35 9.77
CA ASN A 24 0.02 0.64 9.87
C ASN A 24 0.17 -0.42 8.78
N GLU A 25 -0.90 -1.16 8.49
CA GLU A 25 -0.94 -2.13 7.39
C GLU A 25 -0.74 -1.43 6.04
N LEU A 26 -1.44 -0.30 5.78
CA LEU A 26 -1.26 0.51 4.57
C LEU A 26 0.17 1.03 4.41
N ALA A 27 0.78 1.52 5.49
CA ALA A 27 2.17 1.96 5.49
C ALA A 27 3.15 0.81 5.20
N GLY A 28 2.82 -0.42 5.64
CA GLY A 28 3.53 -1.64 5.25
C GLY A 28 3.41 -1.92 3.74
N THR A 29 2.18 -1.94 3.22
CA THR A 29 1.90 -2.17 1.79
C THR A 29 2.59 -1.14 0.89
N LEU A 30 2.57 0.14 1.26
CA LEU A 30 3.23 1.22 0.49
C LEU A 30 4.75 1.06 0.46
N ARG A 31 5.37 0.64 1.57
CA ARG A 31 6.81 0.34 1.60
C ARG A 31 7.15 -0.86 0.71
N ALA A 32 6.33 -1.91 0.73
CA ALA A 32 6.50 -3.07 -0.14
C ALA A 32 6.36 -2.70 -1.63
N LEU A 33 5.37 -1.89 -1.99
CA LEU A 33 5.20 -1.38 -3.35
C LEU A 33 6.44 -0.61 -3.84
N ARG A 34 6.95 0.31 -3.02
CA ARG A 34 8.17 1.06 -3.36
C ARG A 34 9.37 0.14 -3.57
N ALA A 35 9.55 -0.85 -2.71
CA ALA A 35 10.65 -1.82 -2.85
C ALA A 35 10.52 -2.66 -4.13
N ILE A 36 9.30 -2.98 -4.58
CA ILE A 36 9.08 -3.65 -5.86
C ILE A 36 9.39 -2.73 -7.04
N ASP A 37 8.95 -1.47 -6.99
CA ASP A 37 9.27 -0.48 -8.04
C ASP A 37 10.78 -0.30 -8.19
N ASP A 38 11.52 -0.22 -7.08
CA ASP A 38 12.99 -0.13 -7.08
C ASP A 38 13.63 -1.39 -7.73
N LYS A 39 13.10 -2.58 -7.44
CA LYS A 39 13.56 -3.85 -8.04
C LYS A 39 13.27 -3.90 -9.54
N ILE A 40 12.07 -3.50 -9.98
CA ILE A 40 11.72 -3.43 -11.41
C ILE A 40 12.63 -2.45 -12.13
N ALA A 41 12.89 -1.27 -11.54
CA ALA A 41 13.81 -0.29 -12.11
C ALA A 41 15.22 -0.87 -12.28
N ALA A 42 15.73 -1.60 -11.28
CA ALA A 42 17.03 -2.26 -11.36
C ALA A 42 17.08 -3.34 -12.46
N LEU A 43 16.02 -4.16 -12.60
CA LEU A 43 15.91 -5.15 -13.67
C LEU A 43 15.88 -4.50 -15.06
N ARG A 44 15.13 -3.41 -15.23
CA ARG A 44 15.09 -2.65 -16.49
C ARG A 44 16.46 -2.07 -16.86
N GLN A 45 17.20 -1.56 -15.88
CA GLN A 45 18.58 -1.10 -16.10
C GLN A 45 19.49 -2.26 -16.52
N ARG A 46 19.38 -3.42 -15.87
CA ARG A 46 20.14 -4.63 -16.24
C ARG A 46 19.79 -5.09 -17.66
N PHE A 47 18.51 -5.14 -18.00
CA PHE A 47 18.04 -5.46 -19.35
C PHE A 47 18.64 -4.51 -20.39
N GLY A 48 18.62 -3.20 -20.13
CA GLY A 48 19.24 -2.20 -21.01
C GLY A 48 20.73 -2.46 -21.23
N LYS A 49 21.48 -2.83 -20.17
CA LYS A 49 22.89 -3.22 -20.27
C LYS A 49 23.10 -4.50 -21.09
N LEU A 50 22.26 -5.52 -20.88
CA LEU A 50 22.34 -6.78 -21.64
C LEU A 50 22.04 -6.57 -23.13
N VAL A 51 21.04 -5.76 -23.46
CA VAL A 51 20.72 -5.39 -24.86
C VAL A 51 21.86 -4.60 -25.49
N ALA A 52 22.47 -3.66 -24.76
CA ALA A 52 23.64 -2.93 -25.25
C ALA A 52 24.83 -3.87 -25.49
N MET A 53 25.07 -4.80 -24.56
CA MET A 53 26.11 -5.83 -24.69
C MET A 53 25.86 -6.71 -25.92
N GLN A 54 24.63 -7.19 -26.12
CA GLN A 54 24.23 -7.96 -27.31
C GLN A 54 24.50 -7.17 -28.60
N ARG A 55 24.13 -5.89 -28.66
CA ARG A 55 24.35 -5.02 -29.82
C ARG A 55 25.83 -4.78 -30.12
N ASN A 56 26.63 -4.50 -29.09
CA ASN A 56 28.07 -4.31 -29.24
C ASN A 56 28.74 -5.60 -29.75
N TRP A 57 28.28 -6.73 -29.22
CA TRP A 57 28.77 -8.04 -29.61
C TRP A 57 28.43 -8.34 -31.08
N MET A 58 27.19 -8.10 -31.52
CA MET A 58 26.80 -8.22 -32.94
C MET A 58 27.55 -7.24 -33.86
N ARG A 59 27.96 -6.06 -33.38
CA ARG A 59 28.73 -5.07 -34.16
C ARG A 59 30.23 -5.39 -34.26
N ALA A 60 30.81 -6.05 -33.26
CA ALA A 60 32.22 -6.46 -33.28
C ALA A 60 32.47 -7.67 -34.20
N VAL A 61 31.43 -8.44 -34.53
CA VAL A 61 31.49 -9.60 -35.43
C VAL A 61 31.83 -9.21 -36.88
N PRO A 62 31.23 -8.18 -37.52
CA PRO A 62 31.56 -7.78 -38.89
C PRO A 62 32.97 -7.19 -39.06
N GLU A 63 33.56 -6.54 -38.04
CA GLU A 63 34.93 -5.98 -38.15
C GLU A 63 36.02 -7.08 -38.12
N ASN A 64 35.73 -8.22 -37.51
CA ASN A 64 36.63 -9.39 -37.47
C ASN A 64 36.27 -10.47 -38.52
N ALA A 65 35.33 -10.17 -39.42
CA ALA A 65 34.70 -11.13 -40.33
C ALA A 65 35.56 -11.62 -41.48
N GLY A 66 36.78 -11.11 -41.63
CA GLY A 66 37.73 -11.67 -42.58
C GLY A 66 38.12 -13.13 -42.28
N ARG A 67 37.95 -13.64 -41.04
CA ARG A 67 38.43 -15.00 -40.69
C ARG A 67 37.59 -15.86 -39.75
N LEU A 68 36.63 -15.32 -38.98
CA LEU A 68 35.95 -16.10 -37.91
C LEU A 68 34.43 -15.89 -37.82
N ALA A 69 33.84 -15.07 -38.68
CA ALA A 69 32.50 -14.55 -38.46
C ALA A 69 31.40 -15.55 -38.84
N GLY A 70 30.68 -16.01 -37.81
CA GLY A 70 29.33 -16.55 -37.93
C GLY A 70 29.09 -17.83 -37.17
N THR A 71 30.12 -18.65 -36.93
CA THR A 71 29.91 -20.08 -36.59
C THR A 71 30.86 -20.67 -35.54
N SER A 72 31.85 -19.94 -35.00
CA SER A 72 32.67 -20.55 -33.94
C SER A 72 31.84 -20.72 -32.66
N ASP A 73 31.98 -21.87 -31.99
CA ASP A 73 31.27 -22.13 -30.73
C ASP A 73 31.66 -21.13 -29.64
N GLU A 74 32.88 -20.62 -29.70
CA GLU A 74 33.41 -19.54 -28.83
C GLU A 74 32.61 -18.24 -28.97
N MET A 75 32.05 -18.00 -30.15
CA MET A 75 31.18 -16.86 -30.46
C MET A 75 29.71 -17.17 -30.08
N ARG A 76 29.25 -18.41 -30.30
CA ARG A 76 27.84 -18.79 -30.04
C ARG A 76 27.51 -18.88 -28.55
N MET A 77 28.46 -19.28 -27.72
CA MET A 77 28.26 -19.47 -26.28
C MET A 77 27.98 -18.16 -25.52
N PRO A 78 28.75 -17.07 -25.72
CA PRO A 78 28.46 -15.78 -25.10
C PRO A 78 27.12 -15.18 -25.52
N LEU A 79 26.73 -15.29 -26.80
CA LEU A 79 25.45 -14.76 -27.27
C LEU A 79 24.25 -15.50 -26.66
N LYS A 80 24.28 -16.84 -26.65
CA LYS A 80 23.27 -17.67 -25.97
C LYS A 80 23.16 -17.35 -24.49
N TRP A 81 24.30 -17.12 -23.82
CA TRP A 81 24.30 -16.71 -22.43
C TRP A 81 23.62 -15.34 -22.24
N ILE A 82 23.92 -14.33 -23.07
CA ILE A 82 23.25 -13.02 -23.02
C ILE A 82 21.74 -13.14 -23.24
N GLU A 83 21.32 -13.94 -24.23
CA GLU A 83 19.91 -14.19 -24.53
C GLU A 83 19.19 -14.85 -23.35
N GLN A 84 19.82 -15.84 -22.72
CA GLN A 84 19.29 -16.48 -21.52
C GLN A 84 19.17 -15.47 -20.36
N GLN A 85 20.19 -14.63 -20.14
CA GLN A 85 20.14 -13.59 -19.11
C GLN A 85 19.04 -12.54 -19.38
N ILE A 86 18.78 -12.22 -20.64
CA ILE A 86 17.65 -11.36 -21.04
C ILE A 86 16.33 -12.03 -20.67
N PHE A 87 16.15 -13.30 -21.02
CA PHE A 87 14.94 -14.05 -20.72
C PHE A 87 14.67 -14.11 -19.21
N GLU A 88 15.67 -14.49 -18.42
CA GLU A 88 15.59 -14.54 -16.96
C GLU A 88 15.26 -13.18 -16.34
N THR A 89 15.83 -12.09 -16.88
CA THR A 89 15.55 -10.73 -16.41
C THR A 89 14.10 -10.32 -16.70
N LEU A 90 13.58 -10.64 -17.89
CA LEU A 90 12.20 -10.34 -18.28
C LEU A 90 11.18 -11.17 -17.49
N ASP A 91 11.49 -12.43 -17.21
CA ASP A 91 10.62 -13.29 -16.41
C ASP A 91 10.55 -12.81 -14.95
N ALA A 92 11.69 -12.43 -14.37
CA ALA A 92 11.74 -11.82 -13.03
C ALA A 92 10.97 -10.48 -12.97
N GLU A 93 11.05 -9.66 -14.02
CA GLU A 93 10.27 -8.41 -14.10
C GLU A 93 8.77 -8.70 -14.13
N ARG A 94 8.34 -9.67 -14.95
CA ARG A 94 6.92 -10.08 -15.03
C ARG A 94 6.38 -10.57 -13.69
N GLU A 95 7.16 -11.38 -12.97
CA GLU A 95 6.74 -11.87 -11.65
C GLU A 95 6.60 -10.74 -10.63
N LEU A 96 7.52 -9.77 -10.65
CA LEU A 96 7.41 -8.57 -9.81
C LEU A 96 6.21 -7.69 -10.18
N GLU A 97 5.90 -7.52 -11.47
CA GLU A 97 4.71 -6.76 -11.92
C GLU A 97 3.40 -7.47 -11.49
N ARG A 98 3.35 -8.81 -11.50
CA ARG A 98 2.22 -9.57 -10.93
C ARG A 98 2.07 -9.34 -9.42
N GLY A 99 3.17 -9.44 -8.68
CA GLY A 99 3.19 -9.17 -7.23
C GLY A 99 2.79 -7.73 -6.90
N LYS A 100 3.18 -6.77 -7.75
CA LYS A 100 2.78 -5.36 -7.64
C LYS A 100 1.27 -5.17 -7.80
N ALA A 101 0.65 -5.83 -8.78
CA ALA A 101 -0.79 -5.76 -8.98
C ALA A 101 -1.57 -6.23 -7.73
N ALA A 102 -1.18 -7.36 -7.14
CA ALA A 102 -1.79 -7.88 -5.92
C ALA A 102 -1.65 -6.90 -4.73
N LEU A 103 -0.49 -6.24 -4.59
CA LEU A 103 -0.28 -5.23 -3.55
C LEU A 103 -1.06 -3.94 -3.80
N ILE A 104 -1.29 -3.55 -5.06
CA ILE A 104 -2.16 -2.42 -5.41
C ILE A 104 -3.60 -2.71 -4.97
N GLU A 105 -4.11 -3.91 -5.26
CA GLU A 105 -5.45 -4.32 -4.85
C GLU A 105 -5.59 -4.33 -3.32
N ALA A 106 -4.60 -4.88 -2.61
CA ALA A 106 -4.57 -4.87 -1.15
C ALA A 106 -4.56 -3.43 -0.59
N ARG A 107 -3.76 -2.55 -1.18
CA ARG A 107 -3.71 -1.13 -0.82
C ARG A 107 -5.07 -0.45 -1.02
N ASP A 108 -5.78 -0.72 -2.11
CA ASP A 108 -7.07 -0.11 -2.40
C ASP A 108 -8.19 -0.68 -1.51
N ALA A 109 -8.12 -1.96 -1.14
CA ALA A 109 -8.98 -2.54 -0.12
C ALA A 109 -8.76 -1.88 1.25
N GLN A 110 -7.50 -1.68 1.66
CA GLN A 110 -7.15 -1.00 2.92
C GLN A 110 -7.64 0.45 2.94
N LYS A 111 -7.50 1.21 1.85
CA LYS A 111 -8.03 2.57 1.74
C LYS A 111 -9.55 2.61 1.91
N ARG A 112 -10.29 1.69 1.27
CA ARG A 112 -11.75 1.58 1.44
C ARG A 112 -12.15 1.24 2.87
N ALA A 113 -11.41 0.35 3.53
CA ALA A 113 -11.65 0.00 4.92
C ALA A 113 -11.42 1.20 5.85
N MET A 114 -10.36 2.00 5.63
CA MET A 114 -10.10 3.21 6.40
C MET A 114 -11.25 4.22 6.30
N LEU A 115 -11.73 4.51 5.09
CA LEU A 115 -12.85 5.45 4.89
C LEU A 115 -14.08 5.03 5.70
N LYS A 116 -14.45 3.75 5.64
CA LYS A 116 -15.57 3.19 6.42
C LYS A 116 -15.34 3.29 7.93
N HIS A 117 -14.12 3.07 8.40
CA HIS A 117 -13.79 3.18 9.82
C HIS A 117 -13.83 4.63 10.32
N ASP A 118 -13.37 5.57 9.51
CA ASP A 118 -13.38 7.00 9.84
C ASP A 118 -14.80 7.57 9.85
N GLU A 119 -15.66 7.15 8.92
CA GLU A 119 -17.10 7.45 8.92
C GLU A 119 -17.79 6.96 10.22
N LEU A 120 -17.57 5.68 10.59
CA LEU A 120 -18.11 5.12 11.83
C LEU A 120 -17.59 5.86 13.07
N GLY A 121 -16.29 6.20 13.09
CA GLY A 121 -15.69 7.00 14.14
C GLY A 121 -16.34 8.39 14.26
N ASN A 122 -16.67 9.03 13.13
CA ASN A 122 -17.37 10.31 13.13
C ASN A 122 -18.80 10.18 13.69
N VAL A 123 -19.56 9.18 13.25
CA VAL A 123 -20.92 8.89 13.76
C VAL A 123 -20.91 8.69 15.29
N TYR A 124 -19.97 7.89 15.82
CA TYR A 124 -19.89 7.68 17.26
C TYR A 124 -19.50 8.94 18.03
N ARG A 125 -18.62 9.80 17.48
CA ARG A 125 -18.27 11.09 18.09
C ARG A 125 -19.47 12.05 18.11
N MET A 126 -20.18 12.19 16.99
CA MET A 126 -21.39 13.03 16.91
C MET A 126 -22.46 12.56 17.89
N ARG A 127 -22.72 11.24 17.95
CA ARG A 127 -23.73 10.66 18.84
C ARG A 127 -23.36 10.82 20.32
N ARG A 128 -22.06 10.79 20.65
CA ARG A 128 -21.57 11.14 22.00
C ARG A 128 -21.79 12.61 22.32
N ALA A 129 -21.43 13.52 21.40
CA ALA A 129 -21.59 14.95 21.60
C ALA A 129 -23.07 15.31 21.81
N ALA A 130 -23.97 14.73 21.02
CA ALA A 130 -25.40 14.86 21.22
C ALA A 130 -25.80 14.42 22.64
N LEU A 131 -25.42 13.20 23.06
CA LEU A 131 -25.75 12.69 24.40
C LEU A 131 -25.19 13.55 25.54
N GLY A 132 -24.06 14.24 25.34
CA GLY A 132 -23.55 15.23 26.29
C GLY A 132 -24.51 16.41 26.43
N LYS A 133 -24.88 17.02 25.30
CA LYS A 133 -25.83 18.15 25.27
C LYS A 133 -27.20 17.81 25.86
N TRP A 134 -27.74 16.63 25.56
CA TRP A 134 -29.01 16.16 26.13
C TRP A 134 -28.93 15.96 27.66
N ARG A 135 -27.75 15.63 28.20
CA ARG A 135 -27.54 15.52 29.66
C ARG A 135 -27.37 16.87 30.32
N GLU A 136 -26.66 17.79 29.68
CA GLU A 136 -26.49 19.16 30.17
C GLU A 136 -27.84 19.87 30.22
N ALA A 137 -28.65 19.79 29.16
CA ALA A 137 -29.99 20.36 29.12
C ALA A 137 -30.94 19.77 30.18
N ALA A 138 -30.93 18.44 30.37
CA ALA A 138 -31.73 17.80 31.40
C ALA A 138 -31.28 18.17 32.84
N ALA A 139 -29.97 18.37 33.04
CA ALA A 139 -29.45 18.81 34.33
C ALA A 139 -29.78 20.29 34.63
N GLU A 140 -29.83 21.15 33.60
CA GLU A 140 -30.32 22.53 33.72
C GLU A 140 -31.81 22.56 34.08
N GLU A 141 -32.67 21.79 33.39
CA GLU A 141 -34.10 21.68 33.73
C GLU A 141 -34.34 21.18 35.16
N ASP A 142 -33.61 20.14 35.59
CA ASP A 142 -33.71 19.62 36.96
C ASP A 142 -33.28 20.66 38.00
N HIS A 143 -32.28 21.49 37.67
CA HIS A 143 -31.80 22.55 38.56
C HIS A 143 -32.81 23.70 38.66
N GLU A 144 -33.37 24.15 37.55
CA GLU A 144 -34.44 25.17 37.51
C GLU A 144 -35.69 24.72 38.28
N HIS A 145 -36.11 23.46 38.10
CA HIS A 145 -37.23 22.89 38.84
C HIS A 145 -36.96 22.75 40.34
N ALA A 146 -35.72 22.44 40.74
CA ALA A 146 -35.33 22.37 42.15
C ALA A 146 -35.30 23.76 42.81
N VAL A 147 -34.84 24.79 42.10
CA VAL A 147 -34.86 26.19 42.55
C VAL A 147 -36.30 26.69 42.70
N ALA A 148 -37.18 26.39 41.73
CA ALA A 148 -38.59 26.77 41.77
C ALA A 148 -39.40 26.09 42.90
N ARG A 149 -38.95 24.93 43.41
CA ARG A 149 -39.56 24.24 44.56
C ARG A 149 -39.04 24.72 45.92
N ARG A 150 -37.84 25.29 46.00
CA ARG A 150 -37.27 25.84 47.24
C ARG A 150 -37.67 27.29 47.53
N GLY A 151 -38.16 28.01 46.53
CA GLY A 151 -38.67 29.38 46.67
C GLY A 151 -40.15 29.50 47.02
N ARG A 152 -40.79 28.41 47.48
CA ARG A 152 -42.20 28.37 47.88
C ARG A 152 -42.34 28.10 49.37
#